data_AF-A0A7S2HHR1-F1
#
_entry.id   AF-A0A7S2HHR1-F1
#
_cell.length_a   1.000
_cell.length_b   1.000
_cell.length_c   1.000
_cell.angle_alpha   90.00
_cell.angle_beta   90.00
_cell.angle_gamma   90.00
#
_symmetry.space_group_name_H-M   'P 1'
#
loop_
_entity.id
_entity.type
_entity.pdbx_description
1 polymer ?
#
loop_
_entity_poly.entity_id
_entity_poly.type
_entity_poly.pdbx_seq_one_letter_code
_entity_poly.pdbx_strand_id
1 'polypeptide(L)'
;ELLDDPELLETAKAEIHKGKSAVFAWQKAFTRQADSLASLSNELLAARATDMRDIGEQTLKTILGLETTSMELPENTILIAEDLTPSQTATLDREKVLGFCTVLGGASSHVAILARSLNIPAIAGIEARALDVENDTPIILNGTTGQAELNADEVRIAAVKKEQAALEAKRTEELALCQEDAVTTDGHNVMVVGNAGGLDEVEQSVTHGGEGIGLLRSEFLFQNRASAPTEEEQTEVYGAMAAALDNKPLVIRTLDV
;
A
#
# COMPACT_ATOMS: atom_id res chain seq x y z
N GLU A 1 -16.16 5.02 10.20
CA GLU A 1 -16.91 3.77 9.90
C GLU A 1 -16.76 2.74 11.01
N LEU A 2 -15.59 2.11 11.23
CA LEU A 2 -15.45 1.10 12.30
C LEU A 2 -15.72 1.64 13.72
N LEU A 3 -15.35 2.88 14.01
CA LEU A 3 -15.65 3.56 15.29
C LEU A 3 -17.12 3.94 15.45
N ASP A 4 -17.86 4.04 14.35
CA ASP A 4 -19.26 4.44 14.34
C ASP A 4 -20.19 3.23 14.49
N ASP A 5 -19.63 2.01 14.64
CA ASP A 5 -20.39 0.78 14.86
C ASP A 5 -21.24 0.91 16.14
N PRO A 6 -22.58 0.88 16.01
CA PRO A 6 -23.47 0.97 17.16
C PRO A 6 -23.23 -0.14 18.19
N GLU A 7 -22.88 -1.35 17.78
CA GLU A 7 -22.65 -2.47 18.71
C GLU A 7 -21.41 -2.22 19.59
N LEU A 8 -20.36 -1.65 18.99
CA LEU A 8 -19.14 -1.26 19.69
C LEU A 8 -19.44 -0.19 20.76
N LEU A 9 -20.15 0.86 20.36
CA LEU A 9 -20.51 1.97 21.25
C LEU A 9 -21.46 1.52 22.37
N GLU A 10 -22.46 0.69 22.08
CA GLU A 10 -23.38 0.18 23.09
C GLU A 10 -22.68 -0.76 24.08
N THR A 11 -21.74 -1.58 23.61
CA THR A 11 -20.93 -2.44 24.50
C THR A 11 -20.09 -1.59 25.46
N ALA A 12 -19.42 -0.53 24.96
CA ALA A 12 -18.65 0.38 25.78
C ALA A 12 -19.55 1.13 26.79
N LYS A 13 -20.67 1.71 26.34
CA LYS A 13 -21.62 2.39 27.22
C LYS A 13 -22.16 1.46 28.31
N ALA A 14 -22.51 0.21 27.98
CA ALA A 14 -23.04 -0.74 28.95
C ALA A 14 -22.05 -1.02 30.09
N GLU A 15 -20.74 -1.10 29.81
CA GLU A 15 -19.72 -1.29 30.84
C GLU A 15 -19.51 -0.03 31.68
N ILE A 16 -19.61 1.17 31.08
CA ILE A 16 -19.59 2.44 31.83
C ILE A 16 -20.76 2.53 32.79
N HIS A 17 -21.98 2.16 32.35
CA HIS A 17 -23.17 2.13 33.21
C HIS A 17 -23.04 1.13 34.37
N LYS A 18 -22.20 0.09 34.23
CA LYS A 18 -21.83 -0.85 35.31
C LYS A 18 -20.77 -0.29 36.27
N GLY A 19 -20.38 0.98 36.12
CA GLY A 19 -19.39 1.64 36.98
C GLY A 19 -17.93 1.39 36.57
N LYS A 20 -17.67 0.92 35.34
CA LYS A 20 -16.30 0.77 34.84
C LYS A 20 -15.77 2.09 34.28
N SER A 21 -14.45 2.25 34.27
CA SER A 21 -13.81 3.39 33.63
C SER A 21 -14.00 3.36 32.11
N ALA A 22 -13.98 4.52 31.47
CA ALA A 22 -14.08 4.64 30.01
C ALA A 22 -12.99 3.83 29.29
N VAL A 23 -11.77 3.83 29.85
CA VAL A 23 -10.61 3.05 29.37
C VAL A 23 -10.91 1.56 29.37
N PHE A 24 -11.40 1.01 30.50
CA PHE A 24 -11.72 -0.42 30.60
C PHE A 24 -12.89 -0.79 29.67
N ALA A 25 -13.93 0.04 29.64
CA ALA A 25 -15.11 -0.19 28.84
C ALA A 25 -14.80 -0.20 27.34
N TRP A 26 -14.00 0.77 26.88
CA TRP A 26 -13.53 0.84 25.51
C TRP A 26 -12.65 -0.35 25.13
N GLN A 27 -11.66 -0.67 25.97
CA GLN A 27 -10.77 -1.81 25.75
C GLN A 27 -11.56 -3.11 25.57
N LYS A 28 -12.52 -3.35 26.46
CA LYS A 28 -13.37 -4.53 26.41
C LYS A 28 -14.25 -4.58 25.16
N ALA A 29 -14.77 -3.43 24.72
CA ALA A 29 -15.62 -3.34 23.55
C ALA A 29 -14.86 -3.67 22.26
N PHE A 30 -13.73 -3.00 21.99
CA PHE A 30 -12.97 -3.25 20.76
C PHE A 30 -12.32 -4.64 20.76
N THR A 31 -11.86 -5.14 21.92
CA THR A 31 -11.27 -6.49 22.02
C THR A 31 -12.30 -7.55 21.64
N ARG A 32 -13.52 -7.46 22.20
CA ARG A 32 -14.61 -8.39 21.85
C ARG A 32 -14.94 -8.35 20.37
N GLN A 33 -15.01 -7.16 19.77
CA GLN A 33 -15.33 -7.02 18.35
C GLN A 33 -14.22 -7.59 17.47
N ALA A 34 -12.96 -7.31 17.80
CA ALA A 34 -11.80 -7.86 17.10
C ALA A 34 -11.76 -9.39 17.20
N ASP A 35 -12.05 -9.97 18.37
CA ASP A 35 -12.08 -11.42 18.56
C ASP A 35 -13.22 -12.08 17.77
N SER A 36 -14.38 -11.42 17.70
CA SER A 36 -15.49 -11.86 16.85
C SER A 36 -15.09 -11.89 15.38
N LEU A 37 -14.47 -10.82 14.87
CA LEU A 37 -13.96 -10.74 13.50
C LEU A 37 -12.91 -11.83 13.23
N ALA A 38 -11.94 -12.02 14.14
CA ALA A 38 -10.89 -13.03 14.00
C ALA A 38 -11.42 -14.46 13.98
N SER A 39 -12.60 -14.72 14.55
CA SER A 39 -13.24 -16.03 14.56
C SER A 39 -13.98 -16.38 13.26
N LEU A 40 -14.12 -15.43 12.33
CA LEU A 40 -14.78 -15.66 11.05
C LEU A 40 -13.94 -16.58 10.15
N SER A 41 -14.60 -17.46 9.41
CA SER A 41 -13.93 -18.37 8.47
C SER A 41 -13.43 -17.69 7.19
N ASN A 42 -13.94 -16.49 6.89
CA ASN A 42 -13.51 -15.71 5.74
C ASN A 42 -12.23 -14.94 6.10
N GLU A 43 -11.11 -15.31 5.50
CA GLU A 43 -9.79 -14.71 5.76
C GLU A 43 -9.77 -13.19 5.59
N LEU A 44 -10.48 -12.64 4.60
CA LEU A 44 -10.55 -11.20 4.36
C LEU A 44 -11.29 -10.47 5.49
N LEU A 45 -12.37 -11.07 6.01
CA LEU A 45 -13.10 -10.50 7.14
C LEU A 45 -12.35 -10.70 8.46
N ALA A 46 -11.65 -11.82 8.61
CA ALA A 46 -10.79 -12.08 9.76
C ALA A 46 -9.61 -11.10 9.83
N ALA A 47 -9.04 -10.71 8.69
CA ALA A 47 -7.98 -9.71 8.62
C ALA A 47 -8.40 -8.34 9.20
N ARG A 48 -9.69 -7.96 9.09
CA ARG A 48 -10.22 -6.72 9.70
C ARG A 48 -10.16 -6.70 11.23
N ALA A 49 -9.93 -7.84 11.88
CA ALA A 49 -9.71 -7.87 13.32
C ALA A 49 -8.48 -7.03 13.74
N THR A 50 -7.42 -7.05 12.93
CA THR A 50 -6.21 -6.26 13.19
C THR A 50 -6.50 -4.76 13.07
N ASP A 51 -7.28 -4.35 12.06
CA ASP A 51 -7.72 -2.96 11.90
C ASP A 51 -8.57 -2.48 13.09
N MET A 52 -9.48 -3.34 13.59
CA MET A 52 -10.29 -3.05 14.78
C MET A 52 -9.42 -2.87 16.03
N ARG A 53 -8.38 -3.70 16.20
CA ARG A 53 -7.43 -3.55 17.32
C ARG A 53 -6.63 -2.26 17.20
N ASP A 54 -6.10 -1.95 16.02
CA ASP A 54 -5.31 -0.73 15.77
C ASP A 54 -6.11 0.53 16.10
N ILE A 55 -7.32 0.66 15.54
CA ILE A 55 -8.20 1.81 15.79
C ILE A 55 -8.65 1.87 17.27
N GLY A 56 -8.93 0.72 17.86
CA GLY A 56 -9.26 0.59 19.28
C GLY A 56 -8.15 1.11 20.18
N GLU A 57 -6.91 0.71 19.93
CA GLU A 57 -5.73 1.16 20.68
C GLU A 57 -5.43 2.65 20.48
N GLN A 58 -5.57 3.16 19.26
CA GLN A 58 -5.39 4.60 18.97
C GLN A 58 -6.42 5.47 19.71
N THR A 59 -7.67 5.01 19.76
CA THR A 59 -8.72 5.70 20.51
C THR A 59 -8.45 5.62 22.01
N LEU A 60 -7.93 4.49 22.51
CA LEU A 60 -7.56 4.34 23.91
C LEU A 60 -6.43 5.30 24.31
N LYS A 61 -5.39 5.45 23.47
CA LYS A 61 -4.31 6.43 23.67
C LYS A 61 -4.86 7.86 23.74
N THR A 62 -5.78 8.19 22.83
CA THR A 62 -6.47 9.49 22.82
C THR A 62 -7.25 9.73 24.12
N ILE A 63 -8.01 8.73 24.62
CA ILE A 63 -8.76 8.83 25.90
C ILE A 63 -7.82 9.08 27.08
N LEU A 64 -6.64 8.46 27.07
CA LEU A 64 -5.64 8.61 28.11
C LEU A 64 -4.83 9.92 27.99
N GLY A 65 -5.03 10.69 26.92
CA GLY A 65 -4.22 11.88 26.64
C GLY A 65 -2.75 11.56 26.34
N LEU A 66 -2.47 10.33 25.88
CA LEU A 66 -1.14 9.95 25.44
C LEU A 66 -0.93 10.49 24.02
N GLU A 67 0.15 11.21 23.80
CA GLU A 67 0.55 11.57 22.44
C GLU A 67 0.85 10.29 21.66
N THR A 68 0.29 10.20 20.45
CA THR A 68 0.67 9.18 19.48
C THR A 68 2.10 9.47 19.07
N THR A 69 3.07 8.86 19.75
CA THR A 69 4.48 9.05 19.44
C THR A 69 4.70 8.51 18.03
N SER A 70 5.06 9.40 17.10
CA SER A 70 5.60 8.96 15.81
C SER A 70 6.79 8.06 16.09
N MET A 71 6.95 6.99 15.29
CA MET A 71 8.12 6.14 15.41
C MET A 71 9.36 6.98 15.11
N GLU A 72 10.17 7.28 16.13
CA GLU A 72 11.45 7.98 15.93
C GLU A 72 12.42 6.99 15.30
N LEU A 73 12.48 7.02 13.98
CA LEU A 73 13.36 6.17 13.19
C LEU A 73 14.65 6.93 12.86
N PRO A 74 15.82 6.26 12.92
CA PRO A 74 17.06 6.78 12.36
C PRO A 74 16.94 7.01 10.85
N GLU A 75 17.78 7.87 10.30
CA GLU A 75 17.92 8.00 8.85
C GLU A 75 18.42 6.68 8.24
N ASN A 76 18.03 6.42 6.98
CA ASN A 76 18.41 5.22 6.21
C ASN A 76 17.98 3.89 6.85
N THR A 77 16.80 3.86 7.48
CA THR A 77 16.26 2.67 8.16
C THR A 77 15.58 1.72 7.18
N ILE A 78 15.81 0.42 7.35
CA ILE A 78 14.96 -0.64 6.79
C ILE A 78 14.24 -1.32 7.96
N LEU A 79 12.91 -1.31 7.94
CA LEU A 79 12.11 -1.87 9.02
C LEU A 79 11.89 -3.37 8.84
N ILE A 80 11.94 -4.11 9.94
CA ILE A 80 11.49 -5.50 9.98
C ILE A 80 10.42 -5.59 11.08
N ALA A 81 9.22 -6.02 10.71
CA ALA A 81 8.09 -6.10 11.61
C ALA A 81 7.28 -7.38 11.39
N GLU A 82 6.48 -7.79 12.37
CA GLU A 82 5.54 -8.89 12.17
C GLU A 82 4.47 -8.47 11.15
N ASP A 83 3.91 -7.28 11.33
CA ASP A 83 3.00 -6.60 10.42
C ASP A 83 3.15 -5.08 10.62
N LEU A 84 2.63 -4.30 9.67
CA LEU A 84 2.53 -2.85 9.78
C LEU A 84 1.07 -2.43 9.77
N THR A 85 0.60 -1.84 10.86
CA THR A 85 -0.79 -1.36 10.91
C THR A 85 -0.98 -0.13 10.02
N PRO A 86 -2.21 0.17 9.57
CA PRO A 86 -2.51 1.38 8.82
C PRO A 86 -2.04 2.65 9.56
N SER A 87 -2.21 2.72 10.89
CA SER A 87 -1.78 3.88 11.67
C SER A 87 -0.26 4.04 11.72
N GLN A 88 0.49 2.94 11.82
CA GLN A 88 1.96 2.96 11.76
C GLN A 88 2.47 3.38 10.39
N THR A 89 1.86 2.86 9.33
CA THR A 89 2.29 3.21 7.97
C THR A 89 1.97 4.66 7.62
N ALA A 90 0.86 5.20 8.12
CA ALA A 90 0.48 6.60 7.93
C ALA A 90 1.45 7.59 8.61
N THR A 91 2.12 7.16 9.68
CA THR A 91 3.07 7.99 10.44
C THR A 91 4.53 7.73 10.09
N LEU A 92 4.77 6.89 9.08
CA LEU A 92 6.10 6.53 8.60
C LEU A 92 6.80 7.73 7.94
N ASP A 93 7.98 8.09 8.45
CA ASP A 93 8.82 9.13 7.86
C ASP A 93 9.55 8.59 6.61
N ARG A 94 9.09 9.03 5.43
CA ARG A 94 9.57 8.57 4.12
C ARG A 94 10.98 9.03 3.80
N GLU A 95 11.47 10.09 4.43
CA GLU A 95 12.84 10.56 4.22
C GLU A 95 13.84 9.66 4.96
N LYS A 96 13.38 8.97 5.99
CA LYS A 96 14.20 8.13 6.85
C LYS A 96 14.12 6.65 6.51
N VAL A 97 12.96 6.17 6.06
CA VAL A 97 12.73 4.75 5.78
C VAL A 97 12.99 4.44 4.31
N LEU A 98 14.01 3.60 4.06
CA LEU A 98 14.39 3.14 2.72
C LEU A 98 13.58 1.94 2.24
N GLY A 99 12.87 1.26 3.15
CA GLY A 99 12.06 0.09 2.83
C GLY A 99 11.65 -0.68 4.08
N PHE A 100 10.87 -1.75 3.92
CA PHE A 100 10.45 -2.58 5.04
C PHE A 100 10.20 -4.04 4.66
N CYS A 101 10.23 -4.92 5.67
CA CYS A 101 9.92 -6.33 5.55
C CYS A 101 8.87 -6.72 6.59
N THR A 102 7.86 -7.51 6.21
CA THR A 102 6.85 -8.04 7.13
C THR A 102 6.77 -9.56 7.10
N VAL A 103 6.53 -10.18 8.25
CA VAL A 103 6.29 -11.63 8.38
C VAL A 103 4.92 -11.98 7.84
N LEU A 104 3.91 -11.17 8.19
CA LEU A 104 2.55 -11.31 7.71
C LEU A 104 2.35 -10.58 6.37
N GLY A 105 1.29 -10.98 5.67
CA GLY A 105 0.89 -10.39 4.41
C GLY A 105 1.42 -11.12 3.17
N GLY A 106 1.22 -10.50 2.02
CA GLY A 106 1.59 -11.02 0.70
C GLY A 106 1.53 -9.93 -0.35
N ALA A 107 1.76 -10.28 -1.62
CA ALA A 107 1.84 -9.30 -2.71
C ALA A 107 0.58 -8.45 -2.93
N SER A 108 -0.58 -8.90 -2.42
CA SER A 108 -1.87 -8.21 -2.47
C SER A 108 -2.29 -7.57 -1.13
N SER A 109 -1.44 -7.62 -0.10
CA SER A 109 -1.76 -7.06 1.21
C SER A 109 -1.78 -5.52 1.19
N HIS A 110 -2.45 -4.92 2.19
CA HIS A 110 -2.47 -3.47 2.39
C HIS A 110 -1.04 -2.89 2.43
N VAL A 111 -0.13 -3.61 3.10
CA VAL A 111 1.29 -3.32 3.19
C VAL A 111 1.98 -3.26 1.81
N ALA A 112 1.67 -4.19 0.90
CA ALA A 112 2.22 -4.18 -0.46
C ALA A 112 1.67 -3.02 -1.33
N ILE A 113 0.40 -2.64 -1.13
CA ILE A 113 -0.20 -1.48 -1.80
C ILE A 113 0.46 -0.19 -1.30
N LEU A 114 0.68 -0.08 0.00
CA LEU A 114 1.36 1.05 0.63
C LEU A 114 2.80 1.18 0.13
N ALA A 115 3.57 0.10 0.07
CA ALA A 115 4.93 0.13 -0.48
C ALA A 115 4.99 0.75 -1.89
N ARG A 116 4.02 0.39 -2.75
CA ARG A 116 3.93 0.93 -4.12
C ARG A 116 3.59 2.41 -4.14
N SER A 117 2.63 2.85 -3.31
CA SER A 117 2.26 4.27 -3.24
C SER A 117 3.36 5.14 -2.62
N LEU A 118 4.18 4.55 -1.74
CA LEU A 118 5.35 5.18 -1.14
C LEU A 118 6.60 5.11 -2.04
N ASN A 119 6.55 4.29 -3.10
CA ASN A 119 7.68 4.02 -4.00
C ASN A 119 8.95 3.57 -3.26
N ILE A 120 8.79 2.74 -2.21
CA ILE A 120 9.89 2.13 -1.47
C ILE A 120 9.88 0.60 -1.61
N PRO A 121 11.06 -0.06 -1.66
CA PRO A 121 11.15 -1.51 -1.64
C PRO A 121 10.46 -2.13 -0.42
N ALA A 122 9.68 -3.19 -0.65
CA ALA A 122 9.06 -3.96 0.42
C ALA A 122 9.04 -5.46 0.13
N ILE A 123 9.18 -6.27 1.18
CA ILE A 123 9.02 -7.73 1.12
C ILE A 123 8.01 -8.15 2.19
N ALA A 124 6.92 -8.79 1.79
CA ALA A 124 5.96 -9.39 2.71
C ALA A 124 6.10 -10.92 2.70
N GLY A 125 5.79 -11.56 3.82
CA GLY A 125 5.88 -13.02 3.96
C GLY A 125 7.30 -13.52 4.27
N ILE A 126 8.12 -12.73 4.95
CA ILE A 126 9.46 -13.18 5.38
C ILE A 126 9.35 -14.22 6.51
N GLU A 127 10.43 -14.96 6.74
CA GLU A 127 10.48 -15.90 7.85
C GLU A 127 10.51 -15.17 9.21
N ALA A 128 9.77 -15.68 10.19
CA ALA A 128 9.65 -15.06 11.52
C ALA A 128 10.98 -14.81 12.25
N ARG A 129 12.03 -15.61 11.97
CA ARG A 129 13.38 -15.41 12.50
C ARG A 129 14.00 -14.05 12.14
N ALA A 130 13.48 -13.37 11.12
CA ALA A 130 13.93 -12.03 10.76
C ALA A 130 13.60 -11.00 11.86
N LEU A 131 12.62 -11.28 12.73
CA LEU A 131 12.29 -10.43 13.88
C LEU A 131 13.38 -10.46 14.96
N ASP A 132 14.24 -11.48 14.95
CA ASP A 132 15.35 -11.63 15.91
C ASP A 132 16.61 -10.86 15.47
N VAL A 133 16.56 -10.15 14.33
CA VAL A 133 17.68 -9.33 13.84
C VAL A 133 17.86 -8.13 14.78
N GLU A 134 19.08 -7.94 15.28
CA GLU A 134 19.40 -6.80 16.14
C GLU A 134 19.26 -5.48 15.38
N ASN A 135 18.78 -4.45 16.07
CA ASN A 135 18.78 -3.09 15.54
C ASN A 135 20.19 -2.68 15.13
N ASP A 136 20.28 -1.78 14.15
CA ASP A 136 21.54 -1.31 13.54
C ASP A 136 22.32 -2.38 12.74
N THR A 137 21.74 -3.57 12.52
CA THR A 137 22.31 -4.57 11.60
C THR A 137 22.27 -4.06 10.15
N PRO A 138 23.41 -4.00 9.44
CA PRO A 138 23.42 -3.61 8.04
C PRO A 138 22.65 -4.60 7.17
N ILE A 139 21.72 -4.08 6.36
CA ILE A 139 20.83 -4.89 5.53
C ILE A 139 20.71 -4.28 4.13
N ILE A 140 20.67 -5.14 3.12
CA ILE A 140 20.32 -4.76 1.75
C ILE A 140 18.97 -5.40 1.43
N LEU A 141 18.03 -4.56 0.97
CA LEU A 141 16.70 -4.98 0.59
C LEU A 141 16.54 -4.93 -0.94
N ASN A 142 16.24 -6.08 -1.55
CA ASN A 142 15.92 -6.17 -2.97
C ASN A 142 14.46 -6.55 -3.17
N GLY A 143 13.62 -5.54 -3.39
CA GLY A 143 12.19 -5.72 -3.66
C GLY A 143 11.88 -6.39 -5.01
N THR A 144 12.81 -6.40 -5.96
CA THR A 144 12.63 -7.06 -7.26
C THR A 144 12.79 -8.58 -7.14
N THR A 145 13.80 -9.04 -6.41
CA THR A 145 14.05 -10.48 -6.20
C THR A 145 13.35 -11.03 -4.97
N GLY A 146 12.79 -10.16 -4.11
CA GLY A 146 12.21 -10.54 -2.83
C GLY A 146 13.26 -11.08 -1.85
N GLN A 147 14.47 -10.52 -1.86
CA GLN A 147 15.57 -10.96 -0.99
C GLN A 147 16.04 -9.86 -0.04
N ALA A 148 16.28 -10.24 1.21
CA ALA A 148 16.93 -9.43 2.23
C ALA A 148 18.28 -10.06 2.58
N GLU A 149 19.36 -9.30 2.39
CA GLU A 149 20.73 -9.71 2.70
C GLU A 149 21.15 -9.04 4.02
N LEU A 150 21.24 -9.83 5.09
CA LEU A 150 21.62 -9.39 6.43
C LEU A 150 23.15 -9.39 6.59
N ASN A 151 23.66 -8.53 7.47
CA ASN A 151 25.08 -8.37 7.77
C ASN A 151 25.92 -8.04 6.51
N ALA A 152 25.36 -7.23 5.61
CA ALA A 152 26.08 -6.78 4.42
C ALA A 152 27.29 -5.94 4.81
N ASP A 153 28.46 -6.27 4.28
CA ASP A 153 29.66 -5.48 4.53
C ASP A 153 29.67 -4.17 3.73
N GLU A 154 30.56 -3.23 4.10
CA GLU A 154 30.63 -1.93 3.44
C GLU A 154 30.95 -2.04 1.94
N VAL A 155 31.72 -3.06 1.54
CA VAL A 155 32.08 -3.30 0.14
C VAL A 155 30.83 -3.67 -0.67
N ARG A 156 30.00 -4.56 -0.12
CA ARG A 156 28.74 -4.98 -0.71
C ARG A 156 27.73 -3.84 -0.75
N ILE A 157 27.60 -3.06 0.32
CA ILE A 157 26.73 -1.87 0.37
C ILE A 157 27.17 -0.85 -0.70
N ALA A 158 28.47 -0.59 -0.83
CA ALA A 158 28.99 0.33 -1.84
C ALA A 158 28.73 -0.17 -3.27
N ALA A 159 28.87 -1.48 -3.51
CA ALA A 159 28.56 -2.09 -4.80
C ALA A 159 27.07 -1.91 -5.15
N VAL A 160 26.15 -2.18 -4.22
CA VAL A 160 24.71 -2.00 -4.45
C VAL A 160 24.34 -0.54 -4.67
N LYS A 161 24.91 0.41 -3.91
CA LYS A 161 24.70 1.84 -4.15
C LYS A 161 25.15 2.27 -5.55
N LYS A 162 26.26 1.71 -6.04
CA LYS A 162 26.73 1.96 -7.41
C LYS A 162 25.80 1.37 -8.46
N GLU A 163 25.28 0.17 -8.24
CA GLU A 163 24.27 -0.45 -9.10
C GLU A 163 22.98 0.39 -9.15
N GLN A 164 22.49 0.85 -7.99
CA GLN A 164 21.33 1.74 -7.90
C GLN A 164 21.52 3.03 -8.69
N ALA A 165 22.65 3.71 -8.51
CA ALA A 165 22.97 4.94 -9.25
C ALA A 165 23.05 4.70 -10.77
N ALA A 166 23.59 3.56 -11.20
CA ALA A 166 23.64 3.20 -12.62
C ALA A 166 22.24 2.91 -13.18
N LEU A 167 21.37 2.22 -12.42
CA LEU A 167 19.97 2.02 -12.79
C LEU A 167 19.21 3.34 -12.90
N GLU A 168 19.42 4.26 -11.96
CA GLU A 168 18.77 5.57 -11.96
C GLU A 168 19.22 6.46 -13.14
N ALA A 169 20.53 6.43 -13.45
CA ALA A 169 21.06 7.10 -14.64
C ALA A 169 20.44 6.52 -15.93
N LYS A 170 20.41 5.18 -16.05
CA LYS A 170 19.79 4.49 -17.19
C LYS A 170 18.30 4.81 -17.31
N ARG A 171 17.56 4.81 -16.20
CA ARG A 171 16.13 5.18 -16.16
C ARG A 171 15.92 6.62 -16.62
N THR A 172 16.82 7.53 -16.25
CA THR A 172 16.77 8.93 -16.69
C THR A 172 16.97 9.05 -18.20
N GLU A 173 17.94 8.31 -18.76
CA GLU A 173 18.18 8.25 -20.20
C GLU A 173 16.96 7.65 -20.94
N GLU A 174 16.39 6.55 -20.44
CA GLU A 174 15.20 5.92 -21.00
C GLU A 174 13.97 6.84 -20.96
N LEU A 175 13.76 7.56 -19.85
CA LEU A 175 12.67 8.53 -19.74
C LEU A 175 12.84 9.71 -20.69
N ALA A 176 14.06 10.12 -21.01
CA ALA A 176 14.30 11.17 -22.00
C ALA A 176 13.88 10.74 -23.42
N LEU A 177 13.90 9.43 -23.69
CA LEU A 177 13.53 8.82 -24.97
C LEU A 177 12.10 8.27 -24.99
N CYS A 178 11.36 8.38 -23.88
CA CYS A 178 10.07 7.68 -23.76
C CYS A 178 9.02 8.11 -24.80
N GLN A 179 9.16 9.31 -25.37
CA GLN A 179 8.25 9.83 -26.40
C GLN A 179 8.66 9.46 -27.83
N GLU A 180 9.76 8.72 -28.02
CA GLU A 180 10.15 8.24 -29.34
C GLU A 180 9.27 7.05 -29.79
N ASP A 181 9.16 6.88 -31.11
CA ASP A 181 8.39 5.77 -31.68
C ASP A 181 9.00 4.42 -31.28
N ALA A 182 8.15 3.48 -30.85
CA ALA A 182 8.56 2.12 -30.52
C ALA A 182 8.82 1.29 -31.79
N VAL A 183 10.05 1.38 -32.31
CA VAL A 183 10.50 0.70 -33.53
C VAL A 183 11.63 -0.27 -33.24
N THR A 184 11.50 -1.52 -33.69
CA THR A 184 12.54 -2.54 -33.56
C THR A 184 13.76 -2.22 -34.43
N THR A 185 14.89 -2.88 -34.16
CA THR A 185 16.15 -2.66 -34.91
C THR A 185 16.06 -3.01 -36.40
N ASP A 186 15.07 -3.82 -36.80
CA ASP A 186 14.76 -4.18 -38.18
C ASP A 186 13.59 -3.38 -38.79
N GLY A 187 13.11 -2.34 -38.08
CA GLY A 187 12.16 -1.35 -38.61
C GLY A 187 10.68 -1.67 -38.41
N HIS A 188 10.33 -2.63 -37.56
CA HIS A 188 8.94 -2.94 -37.25
C HIS A 188 8.42 -2.02 -36.14
N ASN A 189 7.33 -1.30 -36.42
CA ASN A 189 6.65 -0.48 -35.41
C ASN A 189 5.72 -1.36 -34.56
N VAL A 190 5.83 -1.24 -33.24
CA VAL A 190 4.98 -1.92 -32.26
C VAL A 190 4.35 -0.88 -31.36
N MET A 191 3.02 -0.93 -31.21
CA MET A 191 2.33 0.02 -30.35
C MET A 191 2.51 -0.38 -28.87
N VAL A 192 3.06 0.53 -28.07
CA VAL A 192 3.24 0.32 -26.62
C VAL A 192 2.16 1.07 -25.87
N VAL A 193 1.21 0.34 -25.29
CA VAL A 193 0.06 0.89 -24.56
C VAL A 193 0.06 0.49 -23.09
N GLY A 194 -0.48 1.37 -22.25
CA GLY A 194 -0.62 1.13 -20.82
C GLY A 194 -1.83 0.25 -20.46
N ASN A 195 -1.74 -0.38 -19.30
CA ASN A 195 -2.89 -0.97 -18.60
C ASN A 195 -3.21 -0.08 -17.41
N ALA A 196 -4.48 0.33 -17.28
CA ALA A 196 -4.91 1.27 -16.24
C ALA A 196 -6.15 0.76 -15.50
N GLY A 197 -6.28 1.15 -14.25
CA GLY A 197 -7.44 0.96 -13.38
C GLY A 197 -7.99 2.27 -12.81
N GLY A 198 -7.57 3.42 -13.34
CA GLY A 198 -7.99 4.73 -12.87
C GLY A 198 -7.35 5.87 -13.66
N LEU A 199 -7.82 7.11 -13.44
CA LEU A 199 -7.38 8.28 -14.21
C LEU A 199 -5.89 8.56 -14.01
N ASP A 200 -5.40 8.49 -12.77
CA ASP A 200 -4.00 8.72 -12.44
C ASP A 200 -3.06 7.78 -13.23
N GLU A 201 -3.45 6.52 -13.40
CA GLU A 201 -2.68 5.54 -14.16
C GLU A 201 -2.72 5.83 -15.68
N VAL A 202 -3.82 6.39 -16.18
CA VAL A 202 -3.92 6.86 -17.57
C VAL A 202 -2.96 8.03 -17.82
N GLU A 203 -2.95 9.02 -16.93
CA GLU A 203 -2.02 10.16 -17.02
C GLU A 203 -0.55 9.72 -16.89
N GLN A 204 -0.28 8.79 -15.98
CA GLN A 204 1.05 8.19 -15.85
C GLN A 204 1.47 7.47 -17.13
N SER A 205 0.58 6.73 -17.78
CA SER A 205 0.90 6.08 -19.06
C SER A 205 1.34 7.11 -20.11
N VAL A 206 0.63 8.24 -20.24
CA VAL A 206 0.96 9.29 -21.21
C VAL A 206 2.32 9.94 -20.91
N THR A 207 2.57 10.27 -19.65
CA THR A 207 3.84 10.89 -19.22
C THR A 207 5.04 9.96 -19.43
N HIS A 208 4.84 8.65 -19.35
CA HIS A 208 5.87 7.63 -19.61
C HIS A 208 5.93 7.18 -21.08
N GLY A 209 5.31 7.91 -22.01
CA GLY A 209 5.44 7.64 -23.44
C GLY A 209 4.45 6.64 -24.02
N GLY A 210 3.48 6.18 -23.23
CA GLY A 210 2.44 5.26 -23.71
C GLY A 210 1.67 5.84 -24.89
N GLU A 211 1.53 5.05 -25.94
CA GLU A 211 0.82 5.37 -27.17
C GLU A 211 -0.71 5.24 -27.02
N GLY A 212 -1.19 4.92 -25.82
CA GLY A 212 -2.60 4.79 -25.47
C GLY A 212 -2.81 3.87 -24.28
N ILE A 213 -4.06 3.46 -24.07
CA ILE A 213 -4.45 2.47 -23.07
C ILE A 213 -5.03 1.25 -23.79
N GLY A 214 -4.33 0.12 -23.68
CA GLY A 214 -4.73 -1.15 -24.29
C GLY A 214 -5.71 -1.95 -23.43
N LEU A 215 -5.79 -1.61 -22.14
CA LEU A 215 -6.75 -2.18 -21.21
C LEU A 215 -7.03 -1.20 -20.09
N LEU A 216 -8.23 -0.63 -20.09
CA LEU A 216 -8.82 -0.01 -18.90
C LEU A 216 -9.68 -1.05 -18.20
N ARG A 217 -9.27 -1.43 -16.99
CA ARG A 217 -10.04 -2.23 -16.04
C ARG A 217 -11.17 -1.35 -15.49
N SER A 218 -12.43 -1.72 -15.68
CA SER A 218 -13.59 -0.91 -15.26
C SER A 218 -14.08 -1.23 -13.84
N GLU A 219 -13.52 -2.25 -13.19
CA GLU A 219 -13.95 -2.75 -11.88
C GLU A 219 -13.78 -1.69 -10.78
N PHE A 220 -12.81 -0.78 -10.92
CA PHE A 220 -12.59 0.30 -9.95
C PHE A 220 -13.83 1.20 -9.76
N LEU A 221 -14.66 1.36 -10.80
CA LEU A 221 -15.90 2.11 -10.74
C LEU A 221 -16.97 1.45 -9.86
N PHE A 222 -16.80 0.17 -9.54
CA PHE A 222 -17.73 -0.63 -8.76
C PHE A 222 -17.18 -0.97 -7.36
N GLN A 223 -15.88 -0.73 -7.12
CA GLN A 223 -15.24 -1.01 -5.83
C GLN A 223 -15.63 0.02 -4.75
N ASN A 224 -15.73 -0.43 -3.50
CA ASN A 224 -15.97 0.40 -2.31
C ASN A 224 -17.24 1.28 -2.37
N ARG A 225 -18.30 0.81 -3.03
CA ARG A 225 -19.59 1.52 -3.09
C ARG A 225 -20.76 0.58 -2.86
N ALA A 226 -21.82 1.13 -2.28
CA ALA A 226 -23.04 0.38 -1.92
C ALA A 226 -23.97 0.13 -3.11
N SER A 227 -23.83 0.91 -4.18
CA SER A 227 -24.62 0.82 -5.40
C SER A 227 -23.72 0.91 -6.63
N ALA A 228 -24.18 0.31 -7.74
CA ALA A 228 -23.52 0.43 -9.03
C ALA A 228 -23.44 1.90 -9.49
N PRO A 229 -22.37 2.29 -10.20
CA PRO A 229 -22.23 3.63 -10.77
C PRO A 229 -23.33 3.94 -11.78
N THR A 230 -23.80 5.18 -11.80
CA THR A 230 -24.78 5.61 -12.81
C THR A 230 -24.13 5.77 -14.19
N GLU A 231 -24.95 5.88 -15.24
CA GLU A 231 -24.45 6.16 -16.59
C GLU A 231 -23.72 7.51 -16.65
N GLU A 232 -24.25 8.52 -15.97
CA GLU A 232 -23.63 9.86 -15.90
C GLU A 232 -22.26 9.80 -15.22
N GLU A 233 -22.13 9.09 -14.09
CA GLU A 233 -20.85 8.90 -13.40
C GLU A 233 -19.82 8.19 -14.28
N GLN A 234 -20.24 7.13 -14.99
CA GLN A 234 -19.37 6.42 -15.93
C GLN A 234 -18.94 7.32 -17.09
N THR A 235 -19.88 8.11 -17.63
CA THR A 235 -19.61 9.05 -18.72
C THR A 235 -18.60 10.10 -18.31
N GLU A 236 -18.73 10.66 -17.10
CA GLU A 236 -17.79 11.64 -16.56
C GLU A 236 -16.38 11.04 -16.43
N VAL A 237 -16.26 9.86 -15.81
CA VAL A 237 -14.96 9.24 -15.57
C VAL A 237 -14.29 8.81 -16.88
N TYR A 238 -14.99 8.12 -17.76
CA TYR A 238 -14.41 7.72 -19.05
C TYR A 238 -14.14 8.92 -19.96
N GLY A 239 -14.96 9.97 -19.88
CA GLY A 239 -14.74 11.22 -20.60
C GLY A 239 -13.44 11.92 -20.17
N ALA A 240 -13.18 11.97 -18.86
CA ALA A 240 -11.93 12.52 -18.33
C ALA A 240 -10.70 11.72 -18.82
N MET A 241 -10.79 10.38 -18.79
CA MET A 241 -9.71 9.50 -19.27
C MET A 241 -9.44 9.66 -20.78
N ALA A 242 -10.50 9.74 -21.58
CA ALA A 242 -10.38 9.95 -23.02
C ALA A 242 -9.76 11.33 -23.33
N ALA A 243 -10.12 12.36 -22.57
CA ALA A 243 -9.54 13.69 -22.71
C ALA A 243 -8.04 13.71 -22.36
N ALA A 244 -7.62 12.96 -21.33
CA ALA A 244 -6.22 12.87 -20.92
C ALA A 244 -5.31 12.20 -21.97
N LEU A 245 -5.89 11.41 -22.89
CA LEU A 245 -5.14 10.65 -23.89
C LEU A 245 -4.87 11.41 -25.19
N ASP A 246 -5.39 12.62 -25.37
CA ASP A 246 -5.18 13.47 -26.57
C ASP A 246 -5.27 12.70 -27.90
N ASN A 247 -6.42 12.06 -28.15
CA ASN A 247 -6.72 11.22 -29.32
C ASN A 247 -5.97 9.88 -29.41
N LYS A 248 -5.17 9.50 -28.41
CA LYS A 248 -4.63 8.14 -28.31
C LYS A 248 -5.74 7.12 -28.00
N PRO A 249 -5.60 5.84 -28.43
CA PRO A 249 -6.59 4.80 -28.19
C PRO A 249 -6.85 4.56 -26.70
N LEU A 250 -8.12 4.34 -26.36
CA LEU A 250 -8.59 3.91 -25.05
C LEU A 250 -9.45 2.65 -25.20
N VAL A 251 -8.91 1.50 -24.82
CA VAL A 251 -9.62 0.22 -24.86
C VAL A 251 -10.23 -0.05 -23.49
N ILE A 252 -11.54 0.10 -23.40
CA ILE A 252 -12.29 -0.13 -22.16
C ILE A 252 -12.79 -1.58 -22.13
N ARG A 253 -12.40 -2.32 -21.10
CA ARG A 253 -12.98 -3.63 -20.83
C ARG A 253 -14.27 -3.44 -20.04
N THR A 254 -15.37 -4.00 -20.54
CA THR A 254 -16.62 -4.07 -19.78
C THR A 254 -16.41 -4.82 -18.47
N LEU A 255 -17.28 -4.58 -17.49
CA LEU A 255 -17.20 -5.18 -16.16
C LEU A 255 -16.92 -6.70 -16.22
N ASP A 256 -15.83 -7.13 -15.56
CA ASP A 256 -15.37 -8.51 -15.45
C ASP A 256 -15.20 -8.84 -13.94
N VAL A 257 -16.08 -9.68 -13.39
CA VAL A 257 -16.23 -9.94 -11.94
C VAL A 257 -16.10 -11.42 -11.63
#